data_AF-A0ABD4EIU1-F1
#
_entry.id   AF-A0ABD4EIU1-F1
#
_cell.length_a   1.000
_cell.length_b   1.000
_cell.length_c   1.000
_cell.angle_alpha   90.00
_cell.angle_beta   90.00
_cell.angle_gamma   90.00
#
_symmetry.space_group_name_H-M   'P 1'
#
loop_
_entity.id
_entity.type
_entity.pdbx_description
1 polymer ?
#
loop_
_entity_poly.entity_id
_entity_poly.type
_entity_poly.pdbx_seq_one_letter_code
_entity_poly.pdbx_strand_id
1 'polypeptide(L)' 'NDDYNVQQLRKRYNIPTKQAPELKLKGDGDLKGSSIGSKDLEFTFVENKKENIFFTDSVQFTPSEVNKS' A
#
# COMPACT_ATOMS: atom_id res chain seq x y z
N ASN A 1 -2.23 4.35 16.93
CA ASN A 1 -3.57 4.03 16.38
C ASN A 1 -4.40 5.28 16.06
N ASP A 2 -3.94 6.48 16.43
CA ASP A 2 -4.67 7.73 16.21
C ASP A 2 -4.39 8.38 14.85
N ASP A 3 -3.46 7.80 14.08
CA ASP A 3 -3.25 8.19 12.68
C ASP A 3 -4.56 8.10 11.89
N TYR A 4 -4.83 9.12 11.09
CA TYR A 4 -6.07 9.25 10.34
C TYR A 4 -6.30 8.04 9.43
N ASN A 5 -5.29 7.60 8.67
CA ASN A 5 -5.41 6.49 7.74
C ASN A 5 -5.62 5.16 8.49
N VAL A 6 -4.95 4.97 9.62
CA VAL A 6 -5.15 3.79 10.48
C VAL A 6 -6.58 3.73 11.02
N GLN A 7 -7.15 4.85 11.46
CA GLN A 7 -8.56 4.91 11.89
C GLN A 7 -9.52 4.62 10.73
N GLN A 8 -9.24 5.15 9.55
CA GLN A 8 -10.04 4.93 8.34
C GLN A 8 -10.05 3.46 7.91
N LEU A 9 -8.92 2.75 8.00
CA LEU A 9 -8.84 1.31 7.72
C LEU A 9 -9.67 0.50 8.72
N ARG A 10 -9.54 0.79 10.02
CA ARG A 10 -10.27 0.10 11.10
C ARG A 10 -11.79 0.35 11.07
N LYS A 11 -12.24 1.46 10.50
CA LYS A 11 -13.67 1.75 10.27
C LYS A 11 -14.24 0.93 9.10
N ARG A 12 -13.44 0.65 8.07
CA ARG A 12 -13.89 -0.05 6.84
C ARG A 12 -13.73 -1.56 6.93
N TYR A 13 -12.74 -2.04 7.68
CA TYR A 13 -12.39 -3.45 7.78
C TYR A 13 -12.35 -3.89 9.24
N ASN A 14 -12.86 -5.10 9.51
CA ASN A 14 -12.70 -5.73 10.80
C ASN A 14 -11.28 -6.29 10.93
N ILE A 15 -10.35 -5.46 11.43
CA ILE A 15 -8.93 -5.81 11.59
C ILE A 15 -8.75 -6.46 12.98
N PRO A 16 -8.52 -7.79 13.08
CA PRO A 16 -8.61 -8.56 14.32
C PRO A 16 -7.36 -8.43 15.21
N THR A 17 -6.77 -7.23 15.27
CA THR A 17 -5.63 -6.91 16.12
C THR A 17 -5.70 -5.45 16.54
N LYS A 18 -5.26 -5.13 17.77
CA LYS A 18 -5.19 -3.75 18.28
C LYS A 18 -3.84 -3.09 18.02
N GLN A 19 -2.88 -3.80 17.44
CA GLN A 19 -1.54 -3.29 17.17
C GLN A 19 -1.58 -2.15 16.14
N ALA A 20 -0.73 -1.13 16.31
CA ALA A 20 -0.58 -0.10 15.30
C ALA A 20 0.22 -0.68 14.12
N PRO A 21 -0.15 -0.37 12.87
CA PRO A 21 0.60 -0.87 11.72
C PRO A 21 1.90 -0.12 11.52
N GLU A 22 2.87 -0.79 10.89
CA GLU A 22 4.02 -0.16 10.23
C GLU A 22 3.62 0.32 8.83
N LEU A 23 4.11 1.49 8.42
CA LEU A 23 3.91 2.03 7.07
C LEU A 23 5.14 1.77 6.22
N LYS A 24 5.01 0.89 5.21
CA LYS A 24 6.10 0.58 4.27
C LYS A 24 5.82 1.20 2.90
N LEU A 25 6.69 2.12 2.48
CA LEU A 25 6.67 2.70 1.13
C LEU A 25 7.58 1.87 0.23
N LYS A 26 7.03 1.34 -0.86
CA LYS A 26 7.76 0.57 -1.86
C LYS A 26 7.67 1.30 -3.21
N GLY A 27 8.77 1.36 -3.92
CA GLY A 27 8.81 1.92 -5.26
C GLY A 27 9.90 1.26 -6.08
N ASP A 28 9.62 1.09 -7.37
CA ASP A 28 10.57 0.62 -8.36
C ASP A 28 10.85 1.71 -9.41
N GLY A 29 11.94 1.53 -10.17
CA GLY A 29 12.38 2.50 -11.18
C GLY A 29 13.47 3.47 -10.69
N ASP A 30 13.73 4.50 -11.48
CA ASP A 30 14.73 5.53 -11.13
C ASP A 30 14.21 6.38 -9.96
N LEU A 31 15.03 6.55 -8.92
CA LEU A 31 14.74 7.41 -7.78
C LEU A 31 14.46 8.86 -8.20
N LYS A 32 15.01 9.33 -9.33
CA LYS A 32 14.74 10.65 -9.90
C LYS A 32 13.36 10.76 -10.58
N GLY A 33 12.65 9.63 -10.71
CA GLY A 33 11.35 9.52 -11.33
C GLY A 33 11.45 9.18 -12.82
N SER A 34 11.22 7.92 -13.16
CA SER A 34 10.79 7.56 -14.52
C SER A 34 9.29 7.82 -14.66
N SER A 35 8.84 8.28 -15.84
CA SER A 35 7.41 8.37 -16.19
C SER A 35 6.68 7.01 -16.22
N ILE A 36 7.39 5.92 -15.89
CA ILE A 36 6.90 4.54 -15.79
C ILE A 36 7.43 4.03 -14.45
N GLY A 37 6.56 3.54 -13.56
CA GLY A 37 6.95 3.01 -12.25
C GLY A 37 5.75 2.82 -11.33
N SER A 38 5.92 1.98 -10.32
CA SER A 38 4.92 1.74 -9.27
C SER A 38 5.30 2.49 -8.00
N LYS A 39 4.27 3.05 -7.35
CA LYS A 39 4.36 3.52 -5.97
C LYS A 39 3.35 2.73 -5.18
N ASP A 40 3.88 1.80 -4.41
CA ASP A 40 3.10 0.93 -3.56
C ASP A 40 3.27 1.35 -2.11
N LEU A 41 2.19 1.19 -1.35
CA LEU A 41 2.19 1.42 0.08
C LEU A 41 1.57 0.23 0.79
N GLU A 42 2.15 -0.14 1.92
CA GLU A 42 1.65 -1.20 2.79
C GLU A 42 1.49 -0.70 4.23
N PHE A 43 0.33 -0.96 4.83
CA PHE A 43 0.11 -0.90 6.27
C PHE A 43 0.18 -2.32 6.83
N THR A 44 1.27 -2.65 7.52
CA THR A 44 1.51 -3.98 8.08
C THR A 44 1.12 -3.99 9.57
N PHE A 45 0.02 -4.65 9.94
CA PHE A 45 -0.43 -4.74 11.34
C PHE A 45 0.23 -5.89 12.10
N VAL A 46 0.41 -7.03 11.43
CA VAL A 46 1.09 -8.21 11.96
C VAL A 46 1.84 -8.86 10.80
N GLU A 47 3.11 -9.20 11.01
CA GLU A 47 3.91 -9.95 10.05
C GLU A 47 4.79 -10.96 10.81
N ASN A 48 4.44 -12.24 10.71
CA ASN A 48 5.21 -13.34 11.28
C ASN A 48 4.91 -14.66 10.55
N LYS A 49 5.56 -15.75 10.97
CA LYS A 49 5.43 -17.07 10.33
C LYS A 49 4.02 -17.69 10.43
N LYS A 50 3.16 -17.22 11.34
CA LYS A 50 1.84 -17.82 11.63
C LYS A 50 0.68 -16.93 11.17
N GLU A 51 0.85 -15.62 11.19
CA GLU A 51 -0.20 -14.65 10.90
C GLU A 51 0.40 -13.47 10.13
N ASN A 52 -0.32 -13.02 9.11
CA ASN A 52 0.01 -11.83 8.34
C ASN A 52 -1.28 -11.03 8.13
N ILE A 53 -1.31 -9.81 8.66
CA ILE A 53 -2.44 -8.88 8.51
C ILE A 53 -1.87 -7.58 7.97
N PHE A 54 -2.17 -7.26 6.72
CA PHE A 54 -1.70 -6.05 6.07
C PHE A 54 -2.74 -5.53 5.06
N PHE A 55 -2.60 -4.25 4.72
CA PHE A 55 -3.33 -3.61 3.64
C PHE A 55 -2.32 -3.04 2.65
N THR A 56 -2.48 -3.31 1.36
CA THR A 56 -1.66 -2.72 0.29
C THR A 56 -2.51 -1.87 -0.63
N ASP A 57 -1.94 -0.77 -1.08
CA ASP A 57 -2.50 0.07 -2.13
C ASP A 57 -1.40 0.51 -3.10
N SER A 58 -1.78 0.81 -4.35
CA SER A 58 -0.84 1.24 -5.37
C SER A 58 -1.46 2.30 -6.26
N VAL A 59 -0.66 3.30 -6.63
CA VAL A 59 -1.05 4.28 -7.65
C VAL A 59 -0.02 4.20 -8.78
N GLN A 60 -0.45 3.68 -9.92
CA GLN A 60 0.40 3.43 -11.07
C GLN A 60 0.10 4.45 -12.16
N PHE A 61 1.16 5.07 -12.70
CA PHE A 61 1.06 5.90 -13.89
C PHE A 61 1.60 5.09 -15.08
N THR A 62 0.70 4.64 -15.94
CA THR A 62 1.02 3.87 -17.13
C THR A 62 0.55 4.63 -18.39
N PRO A 63 1.26 4.49 -19.52
CA PRO A 63 0.77 5.02 -20.78
C PRO A 63 -0.61 4.47 -21.13
N SER A 64 -1.46 5.30 -21.72
CA SER A 64 -2.72 4.82 -22.29
C SER A 64 -2.45 3.86 -23.45
N GLU A 65 -3.27 2.83 -23.57
CA GLU A 65 -3.19 1.92 -24.72
C GLU A 65 -3.42 2.70 -26.01
N VAL A 66 -2.47 2.62 -26.94
CA VAL A 66 -2.63 3.21 -28.27
C VAL A 66 -3.41 2.20 -29.10
N ASN A 67 -4.66 2.53 -29.45
CA ASN A 67 -5.48 1.71 -30.33
C ASN A 67 -4.84 1.70 -31.73
N LYS A 68 -4.05 0.65 -32.05
CA LYS A 68 -3.52 0.45 -33.41
C LYS A 68 -4.61 -0.25 -34.22
N SER A 69 -5.45 0.56 -34.88
CA SER A 69 -6.33 0.10 -35.97
C SER A 69 -5.54 -0.20 -37.23
#